data_AF-A0A1C7P5D4-F1
#
_entry.id   AF-A0A1C7P5D4-F1
#
_cell.length_a   1.000
_cell.length_b   1.000
_cell.length_c   1.000
_cell.angle_alpha   90.00
_cell.angle_beta   90.00
_cell.angle_gamma   90.00
#
_symmetry.space_group_name_H-M   'P 1'
#
loop_
_entity.id
_entity.type
_entity.pdbx_description
1 polymer ?
#
loop_
_entity_poly.entity_id
_entity_poly.type
_entity_poly.pdbx_seq_one_letter_code
_entity_poly.pdbx_strand_id
1 'polypeptide(L)'
;MASVNLVYFAWVRERIGKGEETLELPGTVVTAGDLLAHLKTLGEEYEAALEHQNVIRVAINQEHVDHDEPIAGAREIALFPPMTGG
;
A
#
# COMPACT_ATOMS: atom_id res chain seq x y z
N MET A 1 6.06 17.06 -0.95
CA MET A 1 5.39 15.94 -0.25
C MET A 1 4.03 15.78 -0.92
N ALA A 2 3.71 14.56 -1.32
CA ALA A 2 2.42 14.26 -1.96
C ALA A 2 1.52 13.62 -0.91
N SER A 3 0.29 14.10 -0.77
CA SER A 3 -0.72 13.49 0.10
C SER A 3 -1.52 12.46 -0.70
N VAL A 4 -1.65 11.26 -0.18
CA VAL A 4 -2.38 10.15 -0.83
C VAL A 4 -3.30 9.46 0.17
N ASN A 5 -4.48 9.04 -0.29
CA ASN A 5 -5.35 8.18 0.50
C ASN A 5 -4.95 6.72 0.32
N LEU A 6 -4.68 6.01 1.41
CA LEU A 6 -4.39 4.59 1.42
C LEU A 6 -5.62 3.84 1.92
N VAL A 7 -6.00 2.78 1.22
CA VAL A 7 -7.12 1.91 1.59
C VAL A 7 -6.60 0.49 1.76
N TYR A 8 -6.92 -0.14 2.88
CA TYR A 8 -6.41 -1.47 3.22
C TYR A 8 -7.55 -2.49 3.23
N PHE A 9 -7.27 -3.71 2.76
CA PHE A 9 -8.26 -4.80 2.74
C PHE A 9 -7.73 -6.08 3.38
N ALA A 10 -8.68 -6.94 3.78
CA ALA A 10 -8.44 -8.27 4.34
C ALA A 10 -7.34 -8.25 5.43
N TRP A 11 -6.39 -9.20 5.41
CA TRP A 11 -5.39 -9.30 6.48
C TRP A 11 -4.51 -8.06 6.59
N VAL A 12 -4.33 -7.28 5.52
CA VAL A 12 -3.52 -6.04 5.55
C VAL A 12 -4.20 -5.03 6.46
N ARG A 13 -5.50 -4.81 6.27
CA ARG A 13 -6.33 -3.97 7.15
C ARG A 13 -6.37 -4.50 8.58
N GLU A 14 -6.55 -5.82 8.75
CA GLU A 14 -6.66 -6.42 10.08
C GLU A 14 -5.37 -6.26 10.88
N ARG A 15 -4.21 -6.41 10.23
CA ARG A 15 -2.90 -6.26 10.86
C ARG A 15 -2.55 -4.80 11.13
N ILE A 16 -2.79 -3.89 10.17
CA ILE A 16 -2.56 -2.45 10.36
C ILE A 16 -3.56 -1.84 11.36
N GLY A 17 -4.75 -2.45 11.51
CA GLY A 17 -5.80 -1.97 12.39
C GLY A 17 -6.57 -0.74 11.85
N LYS A 18 -6.31 -0.35 10.61
CA LYS A 18 -6.97 0.78 9.91
C LYS A 18 -7.58 0.31 8.61
N GLY A 19 -8.77 0.82 8.30
CA GLY A 19 -9.42 0.58 7.00
C GLY A 19 -8.88 1.50 5.90
N GLU A 20 -8.57 2.75 6.26
CA GLU A 20 -7.97 3.74 5.38
C GLU A 20 -7.19 4.77 6.21
N GLU A 21 -6.28 5.49 5.57
CA GLU A 21 -5.62 6.65 6.14
C GLU A 21 -5.03 7.55 5.04
N THR A 22 -4.84 8.83 5.36
CA THR A 22 -4.12 9.76 4.48
C THR A 22 -2.68 9.91 4.97
N LEU A 23 -1.71 9.68 4.09
CA LEU A 23 -0.28 9.85 4.39
C LEU A 23 0.36 10.91 3.49
N GLU A 24 1.32 11.63 4.05
CA GLU A 24 2.26 12.43 3.28
C GLU A 24 3.48 11.60 2.91
N LEU A 25 3.67 11.38 1.60
CA LEU A 25 4.79 10.60 1.10
C LEU A 25 6.02 11.48 0.86
N PRO A 26 7.21 11.01 1.28
CA PRO A 26 8.47 11.65 0.91
C PRO A 26 8.73 11.50 -0.59
N GLY A 27 9.48 12.43 -1.17
CA GLY A 27 9.79 12.40 -2.62
C GLY A 27 10.63 11.20 -3.08
N THR A 28 11.12 10.39 -2.15
CA THR A 28 11.82 9.13 -2.42
C THR A 28 10.88 7.97 -2.74
N VAL A 29 9.58 8.12 -2.46
CA VAL A 29 8.56 7.10 -2.75
C VAL A 29 7.96 7.41 -4.12
N VAL A 30 8.41 6.69 -5.14
CA VAL A 30 8.08 6.98 -6.54
C VAL A 30 7.19 5.91 -7.16
N THR A 31 7.37 4.65 -6.73
CA THR A 31 6.64 3.48 -7.24
C THR A 31 5.76 2.84 -6.17
N ALA A 32 4.87 1.94 -6.59
CA ALA A 32 4.07 1.14 -5.67
C ALA A 32 4.94 0.27 -4.74
N GLY A 33 6.07 -0.25 -5.23
CA GLY A 33 7.05 -1.00 -4.44
C GLY A 33 7.75 -0.13 -3.41
N ASP A 34 8.12 1.10 -3.77
CA ASP A 34 8.69 2.06 -2.82
C ASP A 34 7.70 2.39 -1.71
N LEU A 35 6.40 2.47 -2.03
CA LEU A 35 5.35 2.72 -1.06
C LEU A 35 5.26 1.56 -0.05
N LEU A 36 5.24 0.32 -0.52
CA LEU A 36 5.24 -0.85 0.37
C LEU A 36 6.47 -0.85 1.29
N ALA A 37 7.65 -0.56 0.75
CA ALA A 37 8.88 -0.46 1.52
C ALA A 37 8.82 0.66 2.57
N HIS A 38 8.26 1.81 2.20
CA HIS A 38 8.08 2.94 3.12
C HIS A 38 7.11 2.62 4.25
N LEU A 39 5.95 2.00 3.95
CA LEU A 39 4.95 1.65 4.95
C LEU A 39 5.50 0.72 6.03
N LYS A 40 6.37 -0.24 5.67
CA LYS A 40 7.05 -1.11 6.64
C LYS A 40 7.87 -0.35 7.69
N THR A 41 8.28 0.88 7.39
CA THR A 41 9.07 1.71 8.32
C THR A 41 8.21 2.46 9.34
N LEU A 42 6.88 2.43 9.22
CA LEU A 42 5.96 3.23 10.03
C LEU A 42 5.57 2.57 11.37
N GLY A 43 5.82 1.27 11.54
CA GLY A 43 5.51 0.55 12.78
C GLY A 43 5.51 -0.97 12.61
N GLU A 44 5.49 -1.68 13.74
CA GLU A 44 5.48 -3.16 13.79
C GLU A 44 4.24 -3.74 13.09
N GLU A 45 3.11 -3.04 13.18
CA GLU A 45 1.85 -3.45 12.53
C GLU A 45 1.95 -3.44 11.00
N TYR A 46 2.65 -2.46 10.41
CA TYR A 46 2.88 -2.40 8.96
C TYR A 46 3.91 -3.41 8.52
N GLU A 47 4.98 -3.58 9.31
CA GLU A 47 5.99 -4.61 9.05
C GLU A 47 5.36 -6.00 9.01
N ALA A 48 4.51 -6.34 10.00
CA ALA A 48 3.78 -7.60 10.03
C ALA A 48 2.72 -7.72 8.92
N ALA A 49 2.05 -6.62 8.56
CA ALA A 49 1.09 -6.61 7.46
C ALA A 49 1.73 -6.88 6.09
N LEU A 50 2.95 -6.37 5.90
CA LEU A 50 3.68 -6.36 4.65
C LEU A 50 4.92 -7.30 4.67
N GLU A 51 4.94 -8.27 5.59
CA GLU A 51 6.00 -9.28 5.72
C GLU A 51 6.27 -9.96 4.37
N HIS A 52 5.19 -10.33 3.66
CA HIS A 52 5.22 -10.89 2.31
C HIS A 52 4.90 -9.84 1.23
N GLN A 53 5.66 -8.74 1.19
CA GLN A 53 5.40 -7.62 0.27
C GLN A 53 5.17 -8.04 -1.20
N ASN A 54 5.88 -9.07 -1.67
CA ASN A 54 5.84 -9.51 -3.07
C ASN A 54 4.47 -10.09 -3.48
N VAL A 55 3.64 -10.52 -2.52
CA VAL A 55 2.30 -11.02 -2.82
C VAL A 55 1.22 -9.95 -2.68
N ILE A 56 1.54 -8.82 -2.05
CA ILE A 56 0.60 -7.71 -1.88
C ILE A 56 0.29 -7.13 -3.25
N ARG A 57 -1.00 -7.04 -3.56
CA ARG A 57 -1.49 -6.38 -4.76
C ARG A 57 -1.75 -4.92 -4.45
N VAL A 58 -1.47 -4.08 -5.43
CA VAL A 58 -1.65 -2.64 -5.36
C VAL A 58 -2.63 -2.23 -6.45
N ALA A 59 -3.54 -1.31 -6.14
CA ALA A 59 -4.33 -0.61 -7.13
C ALA A 59 -4.20 0.89 -6.94
N ILE A 60 -3.99 1.63 -8.03
CA ILE A 60 -3.94 3.08 -8.06
C ILE A 60 -5.22 3.57 -8.71
N ASN A 61 -5.97 4.43 -8.03
CA ASN A 61 -7.24 4.96 -8.51
C ASN A 61 -8.19 3.86 -9.05
N GLN A 62 -8.30 2.74 -8.33
CA GLN A 62 -9.11 1.55 -8.66
C GLN A 62 -8.60 0.68 -9.82
N GLU A 63 -7.43 0.95 -10.37
CA GLU A 63 -6.78 0.12 -11.38
C GLU A 63 -5.61 -0.68 -10.80
N HIS A 64 -5.56 -1.99 -11.06
CA HIS A 64 -4.46 -2.84 -10.60
C HIS A 64 -3.17 -2.46 -11.32
N VAL A 65 -2.07 -2.40 -10.55
CA VAL A 65 -0.76 -2.05 -11.07
C VAL A 65 0.30 -3.01 -10.55
N ASP A 66 1.40 -3.09 -11.28
CA ASP A 66 2.61 -3.76 -10.84
C ASP A 66 3.38 -2.88 -9.84
N HIS A 67 4.33 -3.49 -9.12
CA HIS A 67 5.07 -2.77 -8.06
C HIS A 67 6.04 -1.72 -8.62
N ASP A 68 6.43 -1.79 -9.88
CA ASP A 68 7.28 -0.81 -10.56
C ASP A 68 6.48 0.39 -11.12
N GLU A 69 5.15 0.33 -11.10
CA GLU A 69 4.32 1.41 -11.63
C GLU A 69 4.45 2.69 -10.78
N PRO A 70 4.62 3.86 -11.41
CA PRO A 70 4.71 5.14 -10.72
C PRO A 70 3.40 5.51 -9.99
N ILE A 71 3.52 6.04 -8.78
CA ILE A 71 2.37 6.50 -7.97
C ILE A 71 2.14 8.02 -8.05
N ALA A 72 2.86 8.71 -8.94
CA ALA A 72 2.75 10.16 -9.08
C ALA A 72 1.32 10.58 -9.48
N GLY A 73 0.70 11.44 -8.67
CA GLY A 73 -0.67 11.90 -8.92
C GLY A 73 -1.77 10.91 -8.49
N ALA A 74 -1.40 9.79 -7.83
CA ALA A 74 -2.36 8.91 -7.19
C ALA A 74 -3.18 9.68 -6.15
N ARG A 75 -4.51 9.55 -6.22
CA ARG A 75 -5.43 10.11 -5.21
C ARG A 75 -5.76 9.05 -4.17
N GLU A 76 -5.88 7.83 -4.63
CA GLU A 76 -6.18 6.65 -3.83
C GLU A 76 -5.26 5.51 -4.25
N ILE A 77 -4.71 4.81 -3.25
CA ILE A 77 -3.95 3.58 -3.44
C ILE A 77 -4.53 2.52 -2.51
N ALA A 78 -4.96 1.40 -3.07
CA ALA A 78 -5.47 0.27 -2.33
C ALA A 78 -4.39 -0.82 -2.19
N LEU A 79 -4.22 -1.34 -0.97
CA LEU A 79 -3.36 -2.49 -0.68
C LEU A 79 -4.21 -3.67 -0.22
N PHE A 80 -4.02 -4.80 -0.88
CA PHE A 80 -4.79 -5.99 -0.58
C PHE A 80 -3.96 -7.24 -0.86
N PRO A 81 -4.18 -8.31 -0.08
CA PRO A 81 -3.52 -9.57 -0.35
C PRO A 81 -4.00 -10.20 -1.66
N PRO A 82 -3.31 -11.23 -2.17
CA PRO A 82 -3.86 -12.00 -3.27
C PRO A 82 -5.19 -12.59 -2.81
N MET A 83 -6.25 -12.37 -3.60
CA MET A 83 -7.54 -12.98 -3.35
C MET A 83 -7.35 -14.50 -3.35
N THR A 84 -7.51 -15.15 -2.20
CA THR A 84 -7.58 -16.61 -2.10
C THR A 84 -8.98 -17.05 -2.54
N GLY A 85 -9.25 -16.90 -3.83
CA GLY A 85 -10.50 -17.28 -4.46
C GLY A 85 -10.36 -18.59 -5.22
N GLY A 86 -10.90 -19.65 -4.63
CA GLY A 86 -11.72 -20.63 -5.35
C GLY A 86 -13.18 -20.21 -5.24
#